data_AF-A0A9D1X3C5-F1
#
_entry.id   AF-A0A9D1X3C5-F1
#
_cell.length_a   1.000
_cell.length_b   1.000
_cell.length_c   1.000
_cell.angle_alpha   90.00
_cell.angle_beta   90.00
_cell.angle_gamma   90.00
#
_symmetry.space_group_name_H-M   'P 1'
#
loop_
_entity.id
_entity.type
_entity.pdbx_description
1 polymer ?
#
loop_
_entity_poly.entity_id
_entity_poly.type
_entity_poly.pdbx_seq_one_letter_code
_entity_poly.pdbx_strand_id
1 'polypeptide(L)'
;MPRGSEKLTAERKNEIIQACASLYETMGFKDITIRDIGEKTSFTRTSIYNYFQTKEEIFLALLQQEYEMWTEDLQALAAIETSLSVSAF
;
A
#
# COMPACT_ATOMS: atom_id res chain seq x y z
N MET A 1 2.16 -18.05 11.66
CA MET A 1 0.97 -17.49 11.00
C MET A 1 0.03 -16.90 12.05
N PRO A 2 -0.60 -15.74 11.82
CA PRO A 2 -1.56 -15.15 12.76
C PRO A 2 -2.76 -16.08 12.93
N ARG A 3 -3.29 -16.22 14.15
CA ARG A 3 -4.49 -17.04 14.46
C ARG A 3 -5.82 -16.33 14.09
N GLY A 4 -5.85 -15.62 12.97
CA GLY A 4 -7.01 -14.87 12.48
C GLY A 4 -7.47 -15.37 11.10
N SER A 5 -8.68 -14.99 10.68
CA SER A 5 -9.15 -15.28 9.32
C SER A 5 -8.24 -14.60 8.27
N GLU A 6 -8.19 -15.16 7.05
CA GLU A 6 -7.45 -14.55 5.94
C GLU A 6 -7.89 -13.11 5.68
N LYS A 7 -9.20 -12.86 5.77
CA LYS A 7 -9.80 -11.52 5.68
C LYS A 7 -9.21 -10.56 6.72
N LEU A 8 -9.17 -10.95 7.99
CA LEU A 8 -8.59 -10.12 9.06
C LEU A 8 -7.10 -9.86 8.81
N THR A 9 -6.37 -10.86 8.31
CA THR A 9 -4.95 -10.71 7.98
C THR A 9 -4.75 -9.68 6.86
N ALA A 10 -5.59 -9.70 5.82
CA ALA A 10 -5.56 -8.73 4.74
C ALA A 10 -5.91 -7.31 5.23
N GLU A 11 -6.97 -7.17 6.03
CA GLU A 11 -7.37 -5.89 6.64
C GLU A 11 -6.25 -5.28 7.47
N ARG A 12 -5.57 -6.08 8.29
CA ARG A 12 -4.44 -5.63 9.12
C ARG A 12 -3.22 -5.24 8.27
N LYS A 13 -2.91 -5.98 7.21
CA LYS A 13 -1.86 -5.59 6.26
C LYS A 13 -2.17 -4.25 5.61
N ASN A 14 -3.40 -4.08 5.12
CA ASN A 14 -3.83 -2.84 4.50
C ASN A 14 -3.75 -1.66 5.47
N GLU A 15 -4.21 -1.84 6.71
CA GLU A 15 -4.13 -0.81 7.76
C GLU A 15 -2.68 -0.33 8.00
N ILE A 16 -1.71 -1.25 8.03
CA ILE A 16 -0.28 -0.92 8.16
C ILE A 16 0.22 -0.12 6.95
N ILE A 17 -0.15 -0.54 5.74
CA ILE A 17 0.23 0.13 4.49
C ILE A 17 -0.33 1.55 4.45
N GLN A 18 -1.60 1.72 4.78
CA GLN A 18 -2.26 3.04 4.81
C GLN A 18 -1.68 3.96 5.90
N ALA A 19 -1.33 3.41 7.07
CA ALA A 19 -0.62 4.16 8.10
C ALA A 19 0.76 4.66 7.59
N CYS A 20 1.49 3.82 6.86
CA CYS A 20 2.75 4.22 6.24
C CYS A 20 2.56 5.27 5.15
N ALA A 21 1.54 5.13 4.30
CA ALA A 21 1.20 6.10 3.26
C ALA A 21 0.93 7.50 3.87
N SER A 22 0.10 7.56 4.91
CA SER A 22 -0.21 8.81 5.62
C SER A 22 1.04 9.48 6.22
N LEU A 23 2.01 8.71 6.73
CA LEU A 23 3.26 9.29 7.23
C LEU A 23 4.11 9.85 6.08
N TYR A 24 4.11 9.17 4.94
CA TYR A 24 4.88 9.55 3.76
C TYR A 24 4.46 10.90 3.17
N GLU A 25 3.22 11.34 3.40
CA GLU A 25 2.75 12.67 3.00
C GLU A 25 3.49 13.83 3.69
N THR A 26 4.09 13.57 4.86
CA THR A 26 4.70 14.62 5.71
C THR A 26 6.13 14.32 6.15
N MET A 27 6.62 13.09 5.94
CA MET A 27 7.93 12.63 6.37
C MET A 27 8.67 11.92 5.25
N GLY A 28 10.00 12.05 5.21
CA GLY A 28 10.83 11.25 4.31
C GLY A 28 10.91 9.78 4.76
N PHE A 29 11.03 8.84 3.82
CA PHE A 29 11.14 7.40 4.09
C PHE A 29 12.14 7.03 5.20
N LYS A 30 13.29 7.73 5.23
CA LYS A 30 14.38 7.45 6.18
C LYS A 30 13.99 7.79 7.62
N ASP A 31 13.08 8.73 7.80
CA ASP A 31 12.66 9.24 9.11
C ASP A 31 11.46 8.46 9.66
N ILE A 32 10.72 7.76 8.81
CA ILE A 32 9.59 6.91 9.21
C ILE A 32 10.11 5.65 9.92
N THR A 33 9.58 5.37 11.11
CA THR A 33 9.87 4.15 11.86
C THR A 33 8.64 3.26 12.02
N ILE A 34 8.86 1.97 12.29
CA ILE A 34 7.76 1.03 12.64
C ILE A 34 7.00 1.49 13.89
N ARG A 35 7.63 2.26 14.78
CA ARG A 35 6.94 2.85 15.94
C ARG A 35 5.90 3.87 15.48
N ASP A 36 6.28 4.79 14.60
CA ASP A 36 5.39 5.86 14.13
C ASP A 36 4.22 5.27 13.32
N ILE A 37 4.48 4.20 12.55
CA ILE A 37 3.43 3.42 11.89
C ILE A 37 2.48 2.81 12.91
N GLY A 38 3.01 2.18 13.97
CA GLY A 38 2.22 1.60 15.05
C GLY A 38 1.30 2.60 15.77
N GLU A 39 1.73 3.85 15.93
CA GLU A 39 0.91 4.92 16.52
C GLU A 39 -0.30 5.30 15.66
N LYS A 40 -0.27 4.99 14.35
CA LYS A 40 -1.38 5.21 13.41
C LYS A 40 -2.25 3.99 13.16
N THR A 41 -1.88 2.82 13.69
CA THR A 41 -2.71 1.61 13.62
C THR A 41 -3.58 1.44 14.86
N SER A 42 -4.69 0.74 14.74
CA SER A 42 -5.60 0.37 15.84
C SER A 42 -5.06 -0.75 16.75
N PHE A 43 -3.81 -1.17 16.55
CA PHE A 43 -3.18 -2.25 17.30
C PHE A 43 -1.73 -1.92 17.65
N THR A 44 -1.11 -2.79 18.46
CA THR A 44 0.22 -2.51 19.00
C THR A 44 1.30 -2.59 17.94
N ARG A 45 2.35 -1.78 18.07
CA ARG A 45 3.60 -1.91 17.30
C ARG A 45 4.10 -3.35 17.25
N THR A 46 4.06 -4.08 18.36
CA THR A 46 4.50 -5.48 18.43
C THR A 46 3.72 -6.38 17.48
N SER A 47 2.42 -6.10 17.27
CA SER A 47 1.58 -6.87 16.36
C SER A 47 1.89 -6.60 14.88
N ILE A 48 2.53 -5.48 14.51
CA ILE A 48 3.00 -5.21 13.14
C ILE A 48 3.98 -6.29 12.68
N TYR A 49 4.85 -6.75 13.58
CA TYR A 49 5.83 -7.80 13.30
C TYR A 49 5.21 -9.17 12.97
N ASN A 50 3.89 -9.35 13.16
CA ASN A 50 3.19 -10.53 12.66
C ASN A 50 2.92 -10.50 11.15
N TYR A 51 3.05 -9.33 10.53
CA TYR A 51 2.67 -9.08 9.13
C TYR A 51 3.85 -8.61 8.27
N PHE A 52 4.72 -7.76 8.83
CA PHE A 52 5.90 -7.19 8.18
C PHE A 52 7.08 -7.18 9.15
N GLN A 53 8.26 -7.60 8.69
CA GLN A 53 9.47 -7.64 9.52
C GLN A 53 10.24 -6.32 9.49
N THR A 54 10.13 -5.58 8.38
CA THR A 54 10.89 -4.34 8.15
C THR A 54 9.99 -3.23 7.61
N LYS A 55 10.42 -1.97 7.75
CA LYS A 55 9.70 -0.83 7.16
C LYS A 55 9.82 -0.84 5.63
N GLU A 56 10.89 -1.41 5.10
CA GLU A 56 11.13 -1.61 3.67
C GLU A 56 10.07 -2.54 3.07
N GLU A 57 9.69 -3.63 3.75
CA GLU A 57 8.61 -4.50 3.28
C GLU A 57 7.26 -3.77 3.24
N ILE A 58 6.97 -2.94 4.24
CA ILE A 58 5.75 -2.12 4.26
C ILE A 58 5.77 -1.13 3.09
N PHE A 59 6.91 -0.48 2.85
CA PHE A 59 7.07 0.46 1.75
C PHE A 59 6.98 -0.20 0.37
N LEU A 60 7.56 -1.39 0.21
CA LEU A 60 7.41 -2.16 -1.03
C LEU A 60 5.95 -2.58 -1.27
N ALA A 61 5.22 -2.95 -0.22
CA ALA A 61 3.80 -3.26 -0.33
C ALA A 61 2.97 -2.02 -0.72
N LEU A 62 3.31 -0.85 -0.16
CA LEU A 62 2.72 0.43 -0.58
C LEU A 62 3.00 0.71 -2.07
N LEU A 63 4.26 0.61 -2.50
CA LEU A 63 4.63 0.82 -3.90
C LEU A 63 3.93 -0.16 -4.84
N GLN A 64 3.78 -1.41 -4.44
CA GLN A 64 3.06 -2.42 -5.22
C GLN A 64 1.59 -2.02 -5.38
N GLN A 65 0.92 -1.60 -4.30
CA GLN A 65 -0.48 -1.15 -4.36
C GLN A 65 -0.64 0.05 -5.29
N GLU A 66 0.22 1.05 -5.19
CA GLU A 66 0.21 2.23 -6.08
C GLU A 66 0.43 1.84 -7.54
N TYR A 67 1.38 0.94 -7.80
CA TYR A 67 1.66 0.45 -9.15
C TYR A 67 0.47 -0.31 -9.76
N GLU A 68 -0.20 -1.14 -8.97
CA GLU A 68 -1.40 -1.86 -9.37
C GLU A 68 -2.54 -0.89 -9.70
N MET A 69 -2.82 0.09 -8.83
CA MET A 69 -3.84 1.13 -9.07
C MET A 69 -3.56 1.93 -10.35
N TRP A 70 -2.32 2.39 -10.56
CA TRP A 70 -1.93 3.07 -11.79
C TRP A 70 -2.11 2.21 -13.03
N THR A 71 -1.78 0.93 -12.93
CA THR A 71 -1.95 -0.01 -14.06
C THR A 71 -3.43 -0.19 -14.40
N GLU A 72 -4.29 -0.31 -13.39
CA GLU A 72 -5.74 -0.40 -13.57
C GLU A 72 -6.32 0.87 -14.22
N ASP A 73 -5.90 2.05 -13.76
CA ASP A 73 -6.31 3.33 -14.35
C ASP A 73 -5.89 3.44 -15.82
N LEU A 74 -4.65 3.08 -16.14
CA LEU A 74 -4.14 3.10 -17.51
C LEU A 74 -4.90 2.11 -18.41
N GLN A 75 -5.22 0.92 -17.90
CA GLN A 75 -6.02 -0.06 -18.64
C GLN A 75 -7.45 0.44 -18.88
N ALA A 76 -8.05 1.10 -17.90
CA ALA A 76 -9.38 1.69 -18.03
C ALA A 76 -9.39 2.80 -19.10
N LEU A 77 -8.39 3.68 -19.11
CA LEU A 77 -8.24 4.72 -20.15
C LEU A 77 -8.05 4.11 -21.54
N ALA A 78 -7.19 3.10 -21.67
CA ALA A 78 -6.96 2.41 -22.94
C ALA A 78 -8.21 1.70 -23.49
N ALA A 79 -9.07 1.19 -22.60
CA ALA A 79 -10.34 0.56 -22.99
C ALA A 79 -11.39 1.59 -23.47
N ILE A 80 -11.31 2.84 -23.01
CA ILE A 80 -12.23 3.92 -23.40
C ILE A 80 -11.88 4.45 -24.80
N GLU A 81 -10.61 4.54 -25.17
CA GLU A 81 -10.20 4.98 -26.51
C GLU A 81 -10.07 3.82 -27.51
N THR A 82 -11.20 3.43 -28.09
CA THR A 82 -11.23 2.48 -29.23
C THR A 82 -10.62 3.06 -30.53
N SER A 83 -10.06 4.28 -30.53
CA SER A 83 -9.42 4.84 -31.72
C SER A 83 -8.31 5.86 -31.43
N LEU A 84 -7.22 5.44 -30.79
CA LEU A 84 -5.92 6.06 -31.10
C LEU A 84 -5.38 5.51 -32.43
N SER A 85 -6.19 5.60 -33.49
CA SER A 85 -5.78 5.24 -34.84
C SER A 85 -5.14 6.46 -35.49
N VAL A 86 -3.96 6.28 -36.08
CA VAL A 86 -3.27 7.32 -36.89
C VAL A 86 -4.16 7.89 -38.00
N SER A 87 -5.19 7.16 -38.44
CA SER A 87 -6.18 7.62 -39.42
C SER A 87 -7.15 8.71 -38.92
N ALA A 88 -7.08 9.11 -37.64
CA ALA A 88 -7.90 10.18 -37.06
C ALA A 88 -7.15 11.53 -36.93
N PHE A 89 -5.90 11.62 -37.44
CA PHE A 89 -5.11 12.85 -37.54
C PHE A 89 -4.86 13.23 -39.00
#